data_AF-A0A9D2FQ15-F1
#
_entry.id   AF-A0A9D2FQ15-F1
#
_cell.length_a   1.000
_cell.length_b   1.000
_cell.length_c   1.000
_cell.angle_alpha   90.00
_cell.angle_beta   90.00
_cell.angle_gamma   90.00
#
_symmetry.space_group_name_H-M   'P 1'
#
loop_
_entity.id
_entity.type
_entity.pdbx_description
1 polymer ?
#
loop_
_entity_poly.entity_id
_entity_poly.type
_entity_poly.pdbx_seq_one_letter_code
_entity_poly.pdbx_strand_id
1 'polypeptide(L)' 'MELEARMFKAYAKGDDKIQLKIIPGHFVTSQSHITHYLDMTTMKTRCAEASRIAKLLSARYETTTPVDTIICMDGLEVIG' A
#
# COMPACT_ATOMS: atom_id res chain seq x y z
N MET A 1 16.05 -12.04 -9.52
CA MET A 1 15.55 -11.78 -10.89
C MET A 1 14.39 -12.69 -11.30
N GLU A 2 14.20 -13.88 -10.69
CA GLU A 2 13.04 -14.76 -11.00
C GLU A 2 11.75 -14.40 -10.24
N LEU A 3 11.86 -13.82 -9.04
CA LEU A 3 10.69 -13.50 -8.19
C LEU A 3 9.82 -12.40 -8.81
N GLU A 4 10.45 -11.38 -9.42
CA GLU A 4 9.77 -10.25 -10.05
C GLU A 4 9.02 -10.64 -11.33
N ALA A 5 9.38 -11.76 -11.98
CA ALA A 5 8.71 -12.23 -13.19
C ALA A 5 7.24 -12.62 -12.94
N ARG A 6 6.91 -12.99 -11.70
CA ARG A 6 5.55 -13.37 -11.28
C ARG A 6 4.74 -12.19 -10.74
N MET A 7 5.35 -11.01 -10.68
CA MET A 7 4.74 -9.82 -10.11
C MET A 7 3.59 -9.33 -11.00
N PHE A 8 2.46 -9.03 -10.38
CA PHE A 8 1.38 -8.29 -11.02
C PHE A 8 1.06 -7.03 -10.20
N LYS A 9 0.37 -6.08 -10.83
CA LYS A 9 -0.02 -4.82 -10.21
C LYS A 9 -1.52 -4.86 -9.91
N ALA A 10 -1.86 -4.57 -8.66
CA ALA A 10 -3.22 -4.22 -8.27
C ALA A 10 -3.35 -2.69 -8.30
N TYR A 11 -4.48 -2.21 -8.81
CA TYR A 11 -4.75 -0.78 -8.97
C TYR A 11 -5.86 -0.34 -8.01
N ALA A 12 -5.74 0.86 -7.47
CA ALA A 12 -6.75 1.39 -6.55
C ALA A 12 -8.04 1.77 -7.28
N LYS A 13 -9.19 1.44 -6.67
CA LYS A 13 -10.50 1.85 -7.17
C LYS A 13 -10.72 3.34 -6.87
N GLY A 14 -10.23 4.21 -7.75
CA GLY A 14 -10.38 5.67 -7.65
C GLY A 14 -9.20 6.50 -8.18
N ASP A 15 -8.00 5.90 -8.26
CA ASP A 15 -6.84 6.50 -8.94
C ASP A 15 -5.97 5.38 -9.52
N ASP A 16 -5.97 5.23 -10.84
CA ASP A 16 -5.18 4.22 -11.57
C ASP A 16 -3.66 4.44 -11.46
N LYS A 17 -3.23 5.59 -10.93
CA LYS A 17 -1.80 5.86 -10.65
C LYS A 17 -1.36 5.20 -9.34
N ILE A 18 -2.28 4.94 -8.42
CA ILE A 18 -1.99 4.20 -7.19
C ILE A 18 -1.99 2.71 -7.54
N GLN A 19 -0.79 2.13 -7.52
CA GLN A 19 -0.57 0.72 -7.82
C GLN A 19 0.19 0.04 -6.67
N LEU A 20 -0.20 -1.19 -6.37
CA LEU A 20 0.49 -2.07 -5.44
C LEU A 20 1.06 -3.26 -6.20
N LYS A 21 2.34 -3.53 -6.01
CA LYS A 21 3.03 -4.67 -6.60
C LYS A 21 2.81 -5.89 -5.73
N ILE A 22 2.29 -6.96 -6.32
CA ILE A 22 1.99 -8.20 -5.63
C ILE A 22 2.77 -9.32 -6.28
N ILE A 23 3.49 -10.09 -5.46
CA ILE A 23 4.31 -11.20 -5.91
C ILE A 23 3.76 -12.49 -5.27
N PRO A 24 3.11 -13.38 -6.04
CA PRO A 24 2.66 -14.67 -5.53
C PRO A 24 3.86 -15.61 -5.35
N GLY A 25 3.85 -16.38 -4.27
CA GLY A 25 4.96 -17.25 -3.91
C GLY A 25 4.68 -18.02 -2.62
N HIS A 26 5.72 -18.66 -2.10
CA HIS A 26 5.67 -19.28 -0.78
C HIS A 26 6.70 -18.59 0.10
N PHE A 27 6.24 -17.58 0.84
CA PHE A 27 7.05 -16.80 1.76
C PHE A 27 6.82 -17.33 3.17
N VAL A 28 7.87 -17.38 3.98
CA VAL A 28 7.79 -17.93 5.34
C VAL A 28 8.26 -16.86 6.31
N THR A 29 7.43 -16.57 7.30
CA THR A 29 7.84 -15.85 8.51
C THR A 29 7.98 -16.87 9.64
N SER A 30 8.50 -16.45 10.79
CA SER A 30 8.67 -17.34 11.95
C SER A 30 7.37 -18.02 12.41
N GLN A 31 6.19 -17.48 12.07
CA GLN A 31 4.90 -17.95 12.57
C GLN A 31 3.85 -18.19 11.48
N SER A 32 4.15 -17.92 10.21
CA SER A 32 3.17 -18.06 9.14
C SER A 32 3.78 -18.31 7.77
N HIS A 33 3.04 -19.03 6.95
CA HIS A 33 3.31 -19.17 5.53
C HIS A 33 2.41 -18.19 4.78
N ILE A 34 3.03 -17.32 3.98
CA ILE A 34 2.37 -16.25 3.24
C ILE A 34 2.42 -16.58 1.75
N THR A 35 1.29 -16.45 1.08
CA THR A 35 1.14 -16.79 -0.34
C THR A 35 1.45 -15.61 -1.28
N HIS A 36 1.43 -14.39 -0.77
CA HIS A 36 1.61 -13.17 -1.56
C HIS A 36 2.47 -12.16 -0.78
N TYR A 37 3.53 -11.70 -1.42
CA TYR A 37 4.34 -10.59 -0.92
C TYR A 37 3.83 -9.28 -1.54
N LEU A 38 3.55 -8.31 -0.68
CA LEU A 38 3.06 -6.99 -1.06
C LEU A 38 4.24 -6.01 -1.00
N ASP A 39 4.75 -5.60 -2.16
CA ASP A 39 5.84 -4.63 -2.24
C ASP A 39 5.28 -3.20 -2.13
N MET A 40 5.50 -2.61 -0.96
CA MET A 40 5.12 -1.23 -0.63
C MET A 40 6.28 -0.23 -0.78
N THR A 41 7.44 -0.65 -1.28
CA THR A 41 8.65 0.20 -1.35
C THR A 41 8.36 1.51 -2.08
N THR A 42 7.67 1.44 -3.22
CA THR A 42 7.35 2.64 -4.00
C THR A 42 6.38 3.59 -3.30
N MET A 43 5.46 3.06 -2.48
CA MET A 43 4.51 3.86 -1.71
C MET A 43 5.20 4.57 -0.55
N LYS A 44 6.23 3.93 0.06
CA LYS A 44 7.01 4.51 1.15
C LYS A 44 8.01 5.58 0.70
N THR A 45 8.60 5.45 -0.49
CA THR A 45 9.74 6.30 -0.89
C THR A 45 9.36 7.52 -1.72
N ARG A 46 8.18 7.54 -2.36
CA ARG A 46 7.80 8.61 -3.30
C ARG A 46 6.71 9.49 -2.71
N CYS A 47 7.06 10.73 -2.34
CA CYS A 47 6.10 11.70 -1.78
C CYS A 47 4.89 11.96 -2.70
N ALA A 48 5.08 11.86 -4.02
CA ALA A 48 3.99 12.01 -4.97
C ALA A 48 2.96 10.87 -4.90
N GLU A 49 3.40 9.65 -4.58
CA GLU A 49 2.49 8.51 -4.37
C GLU A 49 1.78 8.64 -3.02
N ALA A 50 2.53 8.93 -1.96
CA ALA A 50 1.99 9.19 -0.62
C ALA A 50 0.87 10.23 -0.66
N SER A 51 1.11 11.40 -1.27
CA SER A 51 0.11 12.47 -1.39
C SER A 51 -1.14 12.06 -2.18
N ARG A 52 -1.02 11.18 -3.18
CA ARG A 52 -2.19 10.66 -3.91
C ARG A 52 -3.00 9.72 -3.04
N ILE A 53 -2.32 8.82 -2.33
CA ILE A 53 -2.95 7.86 -1.42
C ILE A 53 -3.69 8.63 -0.31
N ALA A 54 -3.05 9.64 0.28
CA ALA A 54 -3.65 10.51 1.29
C ALA A 54 -4.97 11.15 0.81
N LYS A 55 -4.96 11.73 -0.40
CA LYS A 55 -6.16 12.36 -0.99
C LYS A 55 -7.29 11.37 -1.22
N LEU A 56 -6.96 10.17 -1.71
CA LEU A 56 -7.97 9.13 -1.93
C LEU A 56 -8.53 8.60 -0.60
N LEU A 57 -7.68 8.45 0.42
CA LEU A 57 -8.10 8.04 1.76
C LEU A 57 -8.95 9.09 2.45
N SER A 58 -8.56 10.38 2.38
CA SER A 58 -9.29 11.47 3.04
C SER A 58 -10.68 11.67 2.45
N ALA A 59 -10.84 11.49 1.13
CA ALA A 59 -12.12 11.61 0.44
C ALA A 59 -13.22 10.69 1.01
N ARG A 60 -12.85 9.59 1.68
CA ARG A 60 -13.81 8.67 2.30
C ARG A 60 -14.40 9.20 3.60
N TYR A 61 -13.69 10.08 4.29
CA TYR A 61 -14.07 10.59 5.61
C TYR A 61 -14.54 12.06 5.57
N GLU A 62 -14.12 12.80 4.54
CA GLU A 62 -14.32 14.25 4.39
C GLU A 62 -15.77 14.71 4.66
N THR A 63 -16.76 13.94 4.24
CA THR A 63 -18.18 14.33 4.37
C THR A 63 -18.94 13.59 5.47
N THR A 64 -18.37 12.54 6.06
CA THR A 64 -19.13 11.62 6.93
C THR A 64 -18.62 11.55 8.36
N THR A 65 -17.32 11.77 8.58
CA THR A 65 -16.69 11.41 9.86
C THR A 65 -15.60 12.42 10.20
N PRO A 66 -15.75 13.21 11.29
CA PRO A 66 -14.67 14.04 11.79
C PRO A 66 -13.53 13.16 12.31
N VAL A 67 -12.29 13.52 12.00
CA VAL A 67 -11.08 12.77 12.37
C VAL A 67 -10.20 13.64 13.27
N ASP A 68 -10.13 13.29 14.56
CA ASP A 68 -9.30 14.03 15.54
C ASP A 68 -7.87 13.50 15.63
N THR A 69 -7.63 12.23 15.28
CA THR A 69 -6.32 11.59 15.42
C THR A 69 -6.14 10.49 14.38
N ILE A 70 -4.94 10.40 13.81
CA ILE A 70 -4.51 9.34 12.90
C ILE A 70 -3.35 8.59 13.58
N ILE A 71 -3.42 7.26 13.62
CA ILE A 71 -2.38 6.40 14.19
C ILE A 71 -1.75 5.60 13.05
N CYS A 72 -0.43 5.71 12.90
CA CYS A 72 0.35 4.95 11.92
C CYS A 72 0.92 3.69 12.57
N MET A 73 0.99 2.59 11.80
CA MET A 73 1.82 1.46 12.17
C MET A 73 3.29 1.77 11.89
N ASP A 74 4.18 1.14 12.65
CA ASP A 74 5.63 1.32 12.54
C ASP A 74 6.12 1.14 11.09
N GLY A 75 6.83 2.15 10.59
CA GLY A 75 7.37 2.18 9.23
C GLY A 75 6.36 2.47 8.12
N LEU A 76 5.13 2.89 8.43
CA LEU A 76 4.11 3.31 7.45
C LEU A 76 3.77 4.81 7.52
N GLU A 77 4.62 5.62 8.14
CA GLU A 77 4.39 7.05 8.41
C GLU A 77 4.28 7.89 7.13
N VAL A 78 4.78 7.38 6.00
CA VAL A 78 4.88 8.09 4.72
C VAL A 78 3.95 7.49 3.65
N ILE A 79 3.13 6.49 3.96
CA ILE A 79 2.27 5.84 2.94
C ILE A 79 0.99 6.64 2.62
N GLY A 80 0.70 7.70 3.38
CA GLY A 80 -0.41 8.62 3.16
C GLY A 80 -0.16 9.95 3.83
#